data_AF-A0A419JH25-F1
#
_entry.id   AF-A0A419JH25-F1
#
_cell.length_a   1.000
_cell.length_b   1.000
_cell.length_c   1.000
_cell.angle_alpha   90.00
_cell.angle_beta   90.00
_cell.angle_gamma   90.00
#
_symmetry.space_group_name_H-M   'P 1'
#
loop_
_entity.id
_entity.type
_entity.pdbx_description
1 polymer ?
#
loop_
_entity_poly.entity_id
_entity_poly.type
_entity_poly.pdbx_seq_one_letter_code
_entity_poly.pdbx_strand_id
1 'polypeptide(L)' 'MPELKGCHTQAKTLDELRERIKEAIQLYLEVESSIVEGVPLKFIGIQKVEISV' A
#
# COMPACT_ATOMS: atom_id res chain seq x y z
N MET A 1 1.86 7.82 4.79
CA MET A 1 2.09 7.40 3.40
C MET A 1 1.79 8.58 2.50
N PRO A 2 2.76 9.13 1.75
CA PRO A 2 2.55 10.33 0.93
C PRO A 2 1.44 10.16 -0.12
N GLU A 3 1.25 8.91 -0.57
CA GLU A 3 0.32 8.55 -1.65
C GLU A 3 -1.13 8.41 -1.16
N LEU A 4 -1.33 8.21 0.15
CA LEU A 4 -2.63 8.10 0.80
C LEU A 4 -2.83 9.29 1.72
N LYS A 5 -3.54 10.32 1.23
CA LYS A 5 -3.76 11.57 1.99
C LYS A 5 -4.34 11.27 3.36
N GLY A 6 -3.74 11.87 4.40
CA GLY A 6 -4.17 11.70 5.80
C GLY A 6 -3.80 10.36 6.44
N CYS A 7 -3.22 9.41 5.70
CA CYS A 7 -2.83 8.12 6.24
C CYS A 7 -1.44 8.20 6.89
N HIS A 8 -1.41 8.33 8.22
CA HIS A 8 -0.20 8.31 9.03
C HIS A 8 -0.26 7.11 10.00
N THR A 9 0.78 6.29 10.00
CA THR A 9 0.90 5.13 10.89
C THR A 9 2.18 5.23 11.71
N GLN A 10 2.13 4.76 12.94
CA GLN A 10 3.23 4.77 13.90
C GLN A 10 3.18 3.48 14.72
N ALA A 11 4.34 2.98 15.13
CA ALA A 11 4.46 1.76 15.94
C ALA A 11 5.81 1.72 16.68
N LYS A 12 5.94 0.83 17.68
CA LYS A 12 7.19 0.67 18.45
C LYS A 12 8.21 -0.22 17.74
N THR A 13 7.75 -1.14 16.89
CA THR A 13 8.60 -2.05 16.11
C THR A 13 8.25 -2.01 14.63
N LEU A 14 9.16 -2.47 13.78
CA LEU A 14 8.91 -2.56 12.34
C LEU A 14 7.82 -3.56 11.99
N ASP A 15 7.67 -4.63 12.76
CA ASP A 15 6.64 -5.64 12.51
C ASP A 15 5.25 -5.11 12.85
N GLU A 16 5.11 -4.44 14.00
CA GLU A 16 3.87 -3.74 14.36
C GLU A 16 3.54 -2.63 13.35
N LEU A 17 4.55 -1.91 12.86
CA LEU A 17 4.36 -0.89 11.83
C LEU A 17 3.80 -1.49 10.53
N ARG A 18 4.32 -2.64 10.11
CA ARG A 18 3.87 -3.33 8.89
C ARG A 18 2.41 -3.76 8.98
N GLU A 19 1.99 -4.29 10.14
CA GLU A 19 0.60 -4.67 10.37
C GLU A 19 -0.32 -3.45 10.30
N ARG A 20 -0.01 -2.39 11.05
CA ARG A 20 -0.79 -1.14 11.06
C ARG A 20 -0.87 -0.47 9.69
N ILE A 21 0.21 -0.51 8.90
CA ILE A 21 0.20 0.00 7.52
C ILE A 21 -0.85 -0.74 6.68
N LYS A 22 -0.91 -2.08 6.75
CA LYS A 22 -1.87 -2.87 5.98
C LYS A 22 -3.31 -2.55 6.36
N GLU A 23 -3.60 -2.47 7.66
CA GLU A 23 -4.93 -2.13 8.18
C GLU A 23 -5.36 -0.72 7.74
N ALA A 24 -4.47 0.26 7.85
CA ALA A 24 -4.77 1.64 7.47
C ALA A 24 -4.99 1.79 5.95
N ILE A 25 -4.22 1.06 5.13
CA ILE A 25 -4.45 1.00 3.68
C ILE A 25 -5.82 0.38 3.39
N GLN A 26 -6.14 -0.76 4.00
CA GLN A 26 -7.40 -1.44 3.78
C GLN A 26 -8.59 -0.55 4.15
N LEU A 27 -8.55 0.08 5.32
CA LEU A 27 -9.59 1.01 5.77
C LEU A 27 -9.73 2.20 4.82
N TYR A 28 -8.62 2.77 4.36
CA TYR A 28 -8.63 3.86 3.39
C TYR A 28 -9.32 3.44 2.08
N LEU A 29 -9.01 2.24 1.57
CA LEU A 29 -9.61 1.71 0.35
C LEU A 29 -11.09 1.35 0.49
N GLU A 30 -11.52 0.88 1.67
CA GLU A 30 -12.94 0.60 1.96
C GLU A 30 -13.77 1.89 1.92
N VAL A 31 -13.27 2.95 2.54
CA VAL A 31 -13.96 4.25 2.62
C VAL A 31 -13.90 5.01 1.28
N GLU A 32 -12.72 5.04 0.65
CA GLU A 32 -12.47 5.79 -0.59
C GLU A 32 -12.65 4.93 -1.85
N SER A 33 -13.36 3.81 -1.74
CA SER A 33 -13.56 2.82 -2.82
C SER A 33 -14.07 3.44 -4.14
N SER A 34 -14.91 4.48 -4.05
CA SER A 34 -15.40 5.24 -5.20
C SER A 34 -14.39 6.23 -5.80
N ILE A 35 -13.36 6.64 -5.04
CA ILE A 35 -12.22 7.41 -5.57
C ILE A 35 -11.25 6.48 -6.29
N VAL A 36 -11.01 5.28 -5.74
CA VAL A 36 -10.01 4.33 -6.24
C VAL A 36 -10.39 3.74 -7.61
N GLU A 37 -11.68 3.55 -7.88
CA GLU A 37 -12.18 3.11 -9.20
C GLU A 37 -11.77 4.06 -10.34
N GLY A 38 -11.47 5.34 -10.04
CA GLY A 38 -11.03 6.34 -11.01
C GLY A 38 -9.52 6.61 -11.03
N VAL A 39 -8.72 6.01 -10.14
CA VAL A 39 -7.27 6.24 -10.10
C VAL A 39 -6.59 5.36 -11.16
N PRO A 40 -5.93 5.96 -12.17
CA PRO A 40 -5.24 5.16 -13.18
C PRO A 40 -4.07 4.41 -12.53
N LEU A 41 -4.09 3.08 -12.64
CA LEU A 41 -2.96 2.25 -12.22
C LEU A 41 -1.71 2.68 -12.99
N LYS A 42 -0.69 3.15 -12.24
CA LYS A 42 0.60 3.50 -12.81
C LYS A 42 1.45 2.24 -12.89
N PHE A 43 1.76 1.80 -14.11
CA PHE A 43 2.76 0.77 -14.33
C PHE A 43 4.14 1.26 -13.86
N ILE A 44 4.78 0.53 -12.95
CA ILE A 44 6.10 0.87 -12.39
C ILE A 44 7.23 0.08 -13.07
N GLY A 45 6.99 -1.19 -13.43
CA GLY A 45 7.98 -2.03 -14.11
C GLY A 45 7.71 -3.52 -14.02
N ILE A 46 8.51 -4.31 -14.73
CA ILE A 46 8.56 -5.77 -14.67
C ILE A 46 9.99 -6.18 -14.28
N GLN A 47 10.14 -7.14 -13.36
CA GLN A 47 11.42 -7.76 -13.04
C GLN A 47 11.40 -9.23 -13.49
N LYS A 48 12.33 -9.60 -14.36
CA LYS A 48 12.51 -10.99 -14.80
C LYS A 48 13.66 -11.60 -14.00
N VAL A 49 13.42 -12.76 -13.40
CA VAL A 49 14.42 -13.49 -12.61
C VAL A 49 14.57 -14.89 -13.19
N GLU A 50 15.80 -15.28 -13.52
CA GLU A 50 16.15 -16.63 -13.95
C GLU A 50 16.85 -17.37 -12.80
N ILE A 51 16.48 -18.63 -12.62
CA ILE A 51 17.09 -19.52 -11.61
C ILE A 51 17.71 -20.69 -12.37
N SER A 52 18.99 -20.93 -12.13
CA SER A 52 19.71 -22.12 -12.59
C SER A 52 19.81 -23.12 -11.44
N VAL A 53 19.58 -24.40 -11.74
CA VAL A 53 19.76 -25.52 -10.81
C VAL A 53 21.19 -26.04 -10.91
#